data_AF-A0A1L4BXR8-F1
#
_entry.id   AF-A0A1L4BXR8-F1
#
_cell.length_a   1.000
_cell.length_b   1.000
_cell.length_c   1.000
_cell.angle_alpha   90.00
_cell.angle_beta   90.00
_cell.angle_gamma   90.00
#
_symmetry.space_group_name_H-M   'P 1'
#
loop_
_entity.id
_entity.type
_entity.pdbx_description
1 polymer ?
#
loop_
_entity_poly.entity_id
_entity_poly.type
_entity_poly.pdbx_seq_one_letter_code
_entity_poly.pdbx_strand_id
1 'polypeptide(L)'
;MDEQRNKKMIIELDQSVYEDLVEFCVETNMEETQLMSEMVKYCLKESMNKMDVMRKGYVEMANINLEICSEFDSCDSEAHSYI
;
A
#
# COMPACT_ATOMS: atom_id res chain seq x y z
N MET A 1 -31.32 7.06 -5.45
CA MET A 1 -30.97 6.84 -4.03
C MET A 1 -29.89 5.80 -4.02
N ASP A 2 -28.64 6.19 -3.78
CA ASP A 2 -27.58 5.21 -3.60
C ASP A 2 -27.86 4.45 -2.31
N GLU A 3 -28.22 3.18 -2.44
CA GLU A 3 -28.34 2.29 -1.29
C GLU A 3 -26.97 2.21 -0.61
N GLN A 4 -26.92 2.60 0.67
CA GLN A 4 -25.75 2.43 1.53
C GLN A 4 -25.51 0.92 1.72
N ARG A 5 -24.83 0.29 0.76
CA ARG A 5 -24.52 -1.15 0.79
C ARG A 5 -23.36 -1.40 1.75
N ASN A 6 -23.67 -1.38 3.05
CA ASN A 6 -22.73 -1.80 4.08
C ASN A 6 -22.32 -3.25 3.83
N LYS A 7 -21.01 -3.50 3.73
CA LYS A 7 -20.44 -4.84 3.59
C LYS A 7 -19.88 -5.29 4.94
N LYS A 8 -20.01 -6.59 5.23
CA LYS A 8 -19.42 -7.22 6.41
C LYS A 8 -18.25 -8.10 5.98
N MET A 9 -17.22 -8.14 6.81
CA MET A 9 -16.03 -8.97 6.65
C MET A 9 -15.79 -9.66 8.00
N ILE A 10 -15.41 -10.93 7.95
CA ILE A 10 -14.89 -11.66 9.10
C ILE A 10 -13.39 -11.84 8.85
N ILE A 11 -12.59 -11.56 9.86
CA ILE A 11 -11.13 -11.71 9.81
C ILE A 11 -10.70 -12.63 10.94
N GLU A 12 -9.67 -13.42 10.68
CA GLU A 12 -8.98 -14.21 11.68
C GLU A 12 -7.74 -13.44 12.12
N LEU A 13 -7.53 -13.35 13.43
CA LEU A 13 -6.41 -12.66 14.04
C LEU A 13 -5.72 -13.61 15.02
N ASP A 14 -4.41 -13.45 15.16
CA ASP A 14 -3.69 -14.08 16.26
C ASP A 14 -4.29 -13.63 17.60
N GLN A 15 -4.41 -14.55 18.56
CA GLN A 15 -5.06 -14.28 19.84
C GLN A 15 -4.46 -13.05 20.55
N SER A 16 -3.13 -12.95 20.57
CA SER A 16 -2.43 -11.82 21.18
C SER A 16 -2.82 -10.48 20.56
N VAL A 17 -2.95 -10.42 19.23
CA VAL A 17 -3.33 -9.20 18.51
C VAL A 17 -4.79 -8.83 18.81
N TYR A 18 -5.67 -9.82 18.93
CA TYR A 18 -7.06 -9.57 19.30
C TYR A 18 -7.18 -9.04 20.74
N GLU A 19 -6.42 -9.60 21.67
CA GLU A 19 -6.36 -9.14 23.07
C GLU A 19 -5.88 -7.69 23.18
N ASP A 20 -4.79 -7.33 22.49
CA ASP A 20 -4.27 -5.96 22.42
C ASP A 20 -5.31 -4.98 21.86
N LEU A 21 -6.06 -5.39 20.83
CA LEU A 21 -7.12 -4.59 20.22
C LEU A 21 -8.26 -4.34 21.21
N VAL A 22 -8.71 -5.39 21.92
CA VAL A 22 -9.78 -5.30 22.91
C VAL A 22 -9.36 -4.39 24.06
N GLU A 23 -8.13 -4.55 24.58
CA GLU A 23 -7.58 -3.70 25.63
C GLU A 23 -7.59 -2.23 25.21
N PHE A 24 -7.09 -1.93 24.01
CA PHE A 24 -7.11 -0.57 23.47
C PHE A 24 -8.53 -0.01 23.34
N CYS A 25 -9.48 -0.80 22.86
CA CYS A 25 -10.89 -0.41 22.77
C CYS A 25 -11.49 -0.06 24.14
N VAL A 26 -11.16 -0.84 25.18
CA VAL A 26 -11.59 -0.59 26.56
C VAL A 26 -10.99 0.70 27.10
N GLU A 27 -9.68 0.90 26.95
CA GLU A 27 -8.99 2.10 27.44
C GLU A 27 -9.46 3.39 26.76
N THR A 28 -9.79 3.30 25.48
CA THR A 28 -10.23 4.46 24.68
C THR A 28 -11.74 4.65 24.61
N ASN A 29 -12.52 3.75 25.21
CA ASN A 29 -13.98 3.70 25.11
C ASN A 29 -14.46 3.77 23.65
N MET A 30 -13.79 3.02 22.77
CA MET A 30 -14.11 2.92 21.34
C MET A 30 -14.67 1.55 21.01
N GLU A 31 -15.72 1.52 20.18
CA GLU A 31 -16.25 0.29 19.59
C GLU A 31 -15.24 -0.38 18.65
N GLU A 32 -15.06 -1.69 18.76
CA GLU A 32 -14.15 -2.47 17.89
C GLU A 32 -14.42 -2.22 16.41
N THR A 33 -15.69 -2.19 16.02
CA THR A 33 -16.10 -1.97 14.62
C THR A 33 -15.75 -0.57 14.13
N GLN A 34 -15.82 0.44 15.00
CA GLN A 34 -15.41 1.81 14.68
C GLN A 34 -13.90 1.88 14.52
N LEU A 35 -13.14 1.29 15.46
CA LEU A 35 -11.70 1.21 15.39
C LEU A 35 -11.23 0.54 14.09
N MET A 36 -11.78 -0.64 13.78
CA MET A 36 -11.44 -1.38 12.56
C MET A 36 -11.80 -0.60 11.29
N SER A 37 -12.94 0.10 11.28
CA SER A 37 -13.32 0.93 10.14
C SER A 37 -12.29 2.04 9.88
N GLU A 38 -11.86 2.73 10.94
CA GLU A 38 -10.88 3.81 10.83
C GLU A 38 -9.48 3.29 10.47
N MET A 39 -9.03 2.19 11.09
CA MET A 39 -7.77 1.54 10.75
C MET A 39 -7.72 1.12 9.27
N VAL A 40 -8.78 0.47 8.77
CA VAL A 40 -8.84 0.05 7.36
C VAL A 40 -8.81 1.26 6.43
N LYS A 41 -9.58 2.33 6.72
CA LYS A 41 -9.55 3.56 5.94
C LYS A 41 -8.15 4.18 5.91
N TYR A 42 -7.49 4.26 7.05
CA TYR A 42 -6.15 4.82 7.18
C TYR A 42 -5.12 4.01 6.37
N CYS A 43 -5.08 2.69 6.56
CA CYS A 43 -4.17 1.80 5.85
C CYS A 43 -4.34 1.87 4.33
N LEU A 44 -5.59 1.89 3.84
CA LEU A 44 -5.86 2.01 2.42
C LEU A 44 -5.40 3.37 1.87
N LYS A 45 -5.73 4.46 2.57
CA LYS A 45 -5.35 5.81 2.14
C LYS A 45 -3.82 5.98 2.07
N GLU A 46 -3.11 5.55 3.10
CA GLU A 46 -1.64 5.59 3.13
C GLU A 46 -1.02 4.73 2.02
N SER A 47 -1.55 3.53 1.81
CA SER A 47 -1.06 2.64 0.74
C SER A 47 -1.27 3.24 -0.65
N MET A 48 -2.47 3.81 -0.89
CA MET A 48 -2.77 4.51 -2.14
C MET A 48 -1.88 5.74 -2.35
N ASN A 49 -1.61 6.50 -1.29
CA ASN A 49 -0.72 7.66 -1.37
C ASN A 49 0.70 7.24 -1.74
N LYS A 50 1.25 6.20 -1.09
CA LYS A 50 2.58 5.65 -1.42
C LYS A 50 2.66 5.20 -2.89
N MET A 51 1.65 4.48 -3.37
CA MET A 51 1.59 4.05 -4.78
C MET A 51 1.50 5.25 -5.73
N ASP A 52 0.73 6.28 -5.40
CA ASP A 52 0.58 7.48 -6.23
C ASP A 52 1.89 8.27 -6.32
N VAL A 53 2.58 8.46 -5.19
CA VAL A 53 3.89 9.11 -5.14
C VAL A 53 4.90 8.34 -5.99
N MET A 54 4.98 7.01 -5.83
CA MET A 54 5.88 6.18 -6.63
C MET A 54 5.58 6.29 -8.14
N ARG A 55 4.29 6.20 -8.51
CA ARG A 55 3.86 6.33 -9.91
C ARG A 55 4.25 7.68 -10.48
N LYS A 56 4.02 8.78 -9.75
CA LYS A 56 4.39 10.14 -10.18
C LYS A 56 5.90 10.27 -10.37
N GLY A 57 6.69 9.76 -9.42
CA GLY A 57 8.15 9.76 -9.53
C GLY A 57 8.64 9.02 -10.78
N TYR A 58 8.06 7.86 -11.12
CA TYR A 58 8.41 7.15 -12.36
C TYR A 58 8.05 7.94 -13.62
N VAL A 59 6.92 8.63 -13.63
CA VAL A 59 6.51 9.47 -14.77
C VAL A 59 7.44 10.69 -14.91
N GLU A 60 7.76 11.36 -13.81
CA GLU A 60 8.67 12.51 -13.80
C GLU A 60 10.09 12.14 -14.26
N MET A 61 10.57 10.96 -13.86
CA MET A 61 11.90 10.47 -14.22
C MET A 61 11.92 9.72 -15.56
N ALA A 62 10.78 9.55 -16.24
CA ALA A 62 10.68 8.69 -17.41
C ALA A 62 11.70 9.04 -18.50
N ASN A 63 11.83 10.33 -18.84
CA ASN A 63 12.75 10.76 -19.89
C ASN A 63 14.22 10.53 -19.51
N ILE A 64 14.62 10.89 -18.29
CA ILE A 64 16.00 10.68 -17.81
C ILE A 64 16.33 9.19 -17.76
N ASN A 65 15.41 8.38 -17.24
CA ASN A 65 15.59 6.92 -17.19
C ASN A 65 15.75 6.33 -18.59
N LEU A 66 14.96 6.79 -19.57
CA LEU A 66 15.08 6.34 -20.96
C LEU A 66 16.40 6.78 -21.61
N GLU A 67 16.85 8.02 -21.37
CA GLU A 67 18.13 8.51 -21.87
C GLU A 67 19.30 7.68 -21.33
N ILE A 68 19.32 7.40 -20.03
CA ILE A 68 20.33 6.55 -19.40
C ILE A 68 20.30 5.15 -20.01
N CYS A 69 19.12 4.51 -20.11
CA CYS A 69 19.02 3.19 -20.72
C CYS A 69 19.55 3.19 -22.16
N SER A 70 19.21 4.21 -22.95
CA SER A 70 19.67 4.30 -24.35
C SER A 70 21.17 4.49 -24.47
N GLU A 71 21.81 5.24 -23.56
CA GLU A 71 23.25 5.50 -23.61
C GLU A 71 24.06 4.21 -23.31
N PHE A 72 23.57 3.37 -22.42
CA PHE A 72 24.28 2.16 -21.96
C PHE A 72 23.82 0.85 -22.62
N ASP A 73 22.85 0.89 -23.54
CA ASP A 73 22.28 -0.29 -24.22
C ASP A 73 23.36 -1.16 -24.93
N SER A 74 24.38 -0.51 -25.50
CA SER A 74 25.48 -1.20 -26.17
C SER A 74 26.36 -2.02 -25.21
N CYS A 75 26.57 -1.53 -23.98
CA CYS A 75 27.34 -2.24 -22.97
C CYS A 75 26.64 -3.53 -22.52
N ASP A 76 25.31 -3.50 -22.39
CA ASP A 76 24.53 -4.68 -22.04
C ASP A 76 24.60 -5.75 -23.15
N SER A 77 24.53 -5.32 -24.42
CA SER A 77 24.67 -6.20 -25.59
C SER A 77 26.05 -6.86 -25.68
N GLU A 78 27.12 -6.09 -25.42
CA GLU A 78 28.48 -6.60 -25.38
C GLU A 78 28.66 -7.63 -24.24
N ALA A 79 28.18 -7.34 -23.04
CA ALA A 79 28.26 -8.26 -21.90
C ALA A 79 27.52 -9.58 -22.16
N HIS A 80 26.33 -9.52 -22.76
CA HIS A 80 25.57 -10.72 -23.14
C HIS A 80 26.26 -11.54 -24.23
N SER A 81 27.10 -10.93 -25.06
CA SER A 81 27.83 -11.64 -26.12
C SER A 81 28.97 -12.53 -25.58
N TYR A 82 29.34 -12.41 -24.30
CA TYR A 82 30.38 -13.21 -23.63
C TYR A 82 29.83 -14.29 -22.68
N ILE A 83 28.52 -14.52 -22.66
CA ILE A 83 27.82 -15.58 -21.92
C ILE A 83 27.27 -16.61 -22.92
#